data_AF-A0AA96S7X2-F1
#
_entry.id   AF-A0AA96S7X2-F1
#
_cell.length_a   1.000
_cell.length_b   1.000
_cell.length_c   1.000
_cell.angle_alpha   90.00
_cell.angle_beta   90.00
_cell.angle_gamma   90.00
#
_symmetry.space_group_name_H-M   'P 1'
#
loop_
_entity.id
_entity.type
_entity.pdbx_description
1 polymer ?
#
loop_
_entity_poly.entity_id
_entity_poly.type
_entity_poly.pdbx_seq_one_letter_code
_entity_poly.pdbx_strand_id
1 'polypeptide(L)'
;MKNRQSDSARPVFVPVEKLGCFSKPGRIISSETRARLIKKLEAYNVNIITNHNVSKILTETIIIQDKISGEQTIIETDQVVMAMGVQPFNPLEATLIDHV
;
A
#
# COMPACT_ATOMS: atom_id res chain seq x y z
N MET A 1 10.46 -31.04 24.69
CA MET A 1 9.96 -30.89 23.32
C MET A 1 9.31 -29.51 23.22
N LYS A 2 9.94 -28.54 22.55
CA LYS A 2 9.37 -27.20 22.34
C LYS A 2 8.96 -27.09 20.87
N ASN A 3 7.66 -27.07 20.63
CA ASN A 3 7.07 -26.94 19.31
C ASN A 3 7.44 -25.58 18.71
N ARG A 4 8.34 -25.57 17.72
CA ARG A 4 8.48 -24.46 16.79
C ARG A 4 7.29 -24.54 15.84
N GLN A 5 6.21 -23.85 16.16
CA GLN A 5 5.23 -23.52 15.15
C GLN A 5 5.91 -22.60 14.14
N SER A 6 5.92 -23.06 12.90
CA SER A 6 6.36 -22.36 11.71
C SER A 6 5.63 -21.02 11.63
N ASP A 7 6.37 -19.91 11.78
CA ASP A 7 5.90 -18.59 11.40
C ASP A 7 5.66 -18.58 9.89
N SER A 8 4.43 -18.92 9.49
CA SER A 8 3.94 -18.73 8.13
C SER A 8 4.00 -17.24 7.82
N ALA A 9 4.73 -16.89 6.77
CA ALA A 9 4.90 -15.53 6.28
C ALA A 9 3.54 -14.80 6.26
N ARG A 10 3.41 -13.75 7.07
CA ARG A 10 2.18 -12.96 7.14
C ARG A 10 2.15 -12.00 5.96
N PRO A 11 1.06 -11.94 5.18
CA PRO A 11 1.01 -11.08 4.01
C PRO A 11 0.98 -9.62 4.42
N VAL A 12 2.12 -8.94 4.32
CA VAL A 12 2.19 -7.48 4.42
C VAL A 12 1.99 -6.93 3.02
N PHE A 13 0.80 -6.42 2.71
CA PHE A 13 0.54 -5.79 1.43
C PHE A 13 1.21 -4.40 1.40
N VAL A 14 2.26 -4.27 0.59
CA VAL A 14 2.87 -2.97 0.31
C VAL A 14 2.57 -2.62 -1.14
N PRO A 15 1.73 -1.59 -1.41
CA PRO A 15 1.56 -1.11 -2.77
C PRO A 15 2.87 -0.45 -3.24
N VAL A 16 3.69 -1.19 -3.98
CA VAL A 16 5.02 -0.74 -4.46
C VAL A 16 4.91 0.42 -5.45
N GLU A 17 3.73 0.64 -6.02
CA GLU A 17 3.46 1.76 -6.92
C GLU A 17 3.34 3.12 -6.19
N LYS A 18 3.30 3.13 -4.84
CA LYS A 18 3.19 4.36 -4.03
C LYS A 18 4.13 4.43 -2.83
N LEU A 19 5.27 3.72 -2.86
CA LEU A 19 6.37 4.10 -1.97
C LEU A 19 6.95 5.41 -2.52
N GLY A 20 6.43 6.55 -2.05
CA GLY A 20 6.86 7.90 -2.41
C GLY A 20 6.96 8.73 -1.14
N CYS A 21 8.11 9.37 -0.92
CA CYS A 21 8.34 10.21 0.25
C CYS A 21 7.63 11.57 0.07
N PHE A 22 6.76 11.92 1.02
CA PHE A 22 5.96 13.15 1.02
C PHE A 22 6.77 14.35 1.50
N SER A 23 7.42 15.05 0.57
CA SER A 23 7.75 16.48 0.77
C SER A 23 7.96 17.30 -0.50
N LYS A 24 7.94 16.72 -1.71
CA LYS A 24 7.85 17.45 -3.00
C LYS A 24 7.09 16.62 -4.02
N PRO A 25 6.20 17.20 -4.85
CA PRO A 25 5.57 16.46 -5.94
C PRO A 25 6.68 16.00 -6.91
N GLY A 26 6.80 14.70 -7.15
CA GLY A 26 7.57 14.19 -8.28
C GLY A 26 8.90 13.49 -8.02
N ARG A 27 9.33 13.19 -6.78
CA ARG A 27 10.43 12.23 -6.60
C ARG A 27 9.90 10.81 -6.55
N ILE A 28 9.63 10.27 -7.75
CA ILE A 28 9.56 8.84 -8.00
C ILE A 28 10.86 8.24 -7.45
N ILE A 29 10.77 7.22 -6.60
CA ILE A 29 11.96 6.51 -6.09
C ILE A 29 12.80 6.06 -7.29
N SER A 30 14.12 6.31 -7.24
CA SER A 30 15.00 5.88 -8.33
C SER A 30 14.88 4.36 -8.54
N SER A 31 15.03 3.90 -9.79
CA SER A 31 14.95 2.48 -10.13
C SER A 31 15.89 1.62 -9.27
N GLU A 32 17.10 2.12 -9.00
CA GLU A 32 18.08 1.49 -8.12
C GLU A 32 17.57 1.38 -6.66
N THR A 33 17.05 2.47 -6.10
CA THR A 33 16.53 2.48 -4.72
C THR A 33 15.32 1.55 -4.60
N ARG A 34 14.44 1.54 -5.61
CA ARG A 34 13.28 0.65 -5.66
C ARG A 34 13.71 -0.82 -5.64
N ALA A 35 14.69 -1.20 -6.46
CA ALA A 35 15.20 -2.57 -6.49
C ALA A 35 15.80 -2.98 -5.14
N ARG A 36 16.51 -2.07 -4.46
CA ARG A 36 17.10 -2.33 -3.14
C ARG A 36 16.03 -2.50 -2.05
N LEU A 37 14.94 -1.73 -2.12
CA LEU A 37 13.80 -1.85 -1.20
C LEU A 37 13.04 -3.16 -1.42
N ILE A 38 12.78 -3.55 -2.68
CA ILE A 38 12.12 -4.82 -3.00
C ILE A 38 12.94 -5.99 -2.45
N LYS A 39 14.25 -6.05 -2.73
CA LYS A 39 15.14 -7.09 -2.18
C LYS A 39 15.11 -7.15 -0.65
N LYS A 40 15.02 -5.97 0.01
CA LYS A 40 14.93 -5.91 1.46
C LYS A 40 13.60 -6.49 1.96
N LEU A 41 12.48 -6.17 1.32
CA LEU A 41 11.16 -6.70 1.66
C LEU A 41 11.08 -8.22 1.42
N GLU A 42 11.62 -8.70 0.31
CA GLU A 42 11.74 -10.13 0.00
C GLU A 42 12.54 -10.87 1.09
N ALA A 43 13.65 -10.28 1.57
CA ALA A 43 14.45 -10.85 2.65
C ALA A 43 13.69 -10.97 3.99
N TYR A 44 12.59 -10.21 4.16
CA TYR A 44 11.68 -10.31 5.31
C TYR A 44 10.44 -11.17 5.02
N ASN A 45 10.42 -11.94 3.92
CA ASN A 45 9.29 -12.76 3.49
C ASN A 45 7.98 -11.97 3.32
N VAL A 46 8.08 -10.70 2.89
CA VAL A 46 6.92 -9.88 2.56
C VAL A 46 6.37 -10.32 1.21
N ASN A 47 5.08 -10.65 1.14
CA ASN A 47 4.41 -10.93 -0.12
C ASN A 47 4.10 -9.62 -0.86
N ILE A 48 4.75 -9.41 -2.00
CA ILE A 48 4.65 -8.19 -2.79
C ILE A 48 3.70 -8.44 -3.96
N ILE A 49 2.55 -7.74 -3.95
CA ILE A 49 1.55 -7.81 -5.02
C ILE A 49 1.53 -6.44 -5.73
N THR A 50 1.85 -6.44 -7.02
CA THR A 50 1.89 -5.24 -7.89
C THR A 50 0.87 -5.32 -9.01
N ASN A 51 0.55 -4.22 -9.69
CA ASN A 51 -0.44 -4.16 -10.78
C ASN A 51 -1.86 -4.55 -10.35
N HIS A 52 -2.19 -4.39 -9.08
CA HIS A 52 -3.52 -4.64 -8.54
C HIS A 52 -4.10 -3.36 -7.93
N ASN A 53 -5.41 -3.22 -8.02
CA ASN A 53 -6.18 -2.23 -7.28
C ASN A 53 -6.86 -2.89 -6.08
N VAL A 54 -6.87 -2.20 -4.94
CA VAL A 54 -7.74 -2.60 -3.83
C VAL A 54 -9.16 -2.13 -4.17
N SER A 55 -10.07 -3.06 -4.43
CA SER A 55 -11.44 -2.76 -4.85
C SER A 55 -12.39 -2.55 -3.67
N LYS A 56 -12.27 -3.40 -2.63
CA LYS A 56 -13.06 -3.33 -1.39
C LYS A 56 -12.23 -3.81 -0.21
N ILE A 57 -12.46 -3.18 0.93
CA ILE A 57 -11.95 -3.61 2.23
C ILE A 57 -13.17 -4.06 3.04
N LEU A 58 -13.15 -5.32 3.47
CA LEU A 58 -14.15 -5.94 4.34
C LEU A 58 -13.55 -6.14 5.73
N THR A 59 -14.35 -6.62 6.68
CA THR A 59 -13.94 -6.75 8.09
C THR A 59 -12.68 -7.59 8.29
N GLU A 60 -12.56 -8.72 7.57
CA GLU A 60 -11.48 -9.70 7.73
C GLU A 60 -10.77 -10.00 6.40
N THR A 61 -11.18 -9.33 5.33
CA THR A 61 -10.68 -9.62 3.98
C THR A 61 -10.54 -8.36 3.14
N ILE A 62 -9.65 -8.42 2.16
CA ILE A 62 -9.47 -7.41 1.13
C ILE A 62 -9.71 -8.07 -0.23
N ILE A 63 -10.48 -7.40 -1.08
CA ILE A 63 -10.67 -7.79 -2.48
C ILE A 63 -9.75 -6.95 -3.33
N ILE A 64 -8.74 -7.59 -3.94
CA ILE A 64 -7.88 -6.97 -4.93
C ILE A 64 -8.32 -7.36 -6.33
N GLN A 65 -8.06 -6.48 -7.30
CA GLN A 65 -8.39 -6.68 -8.69
C GLN A 65 -7.15 -6.44 -9.55
N ASP A 66 -6.80 -7.39 -10.41
CA ASP A 66 -5.74 -7.22 -11.40
C ASP A 66 -6.14 -6.13 -12.40
N LYS A 67 -5.22 -5.20 -12.67
CA LYS A 67 -5.48 -4.04 -13.55
C LYS A 67 -5.64 -4.39 -15.02
N ILE A 68 -5.06 -5.51 -15.46
CA ILE A 68 -5.01 -5.97 -16.84
C ILE A 68 -6.15 -6.95 -17.11
N SER A 69 -6.25 -8.02 -16.29
CA SER A 69 -7.25 -9.07 -16.50
C SER A 69 -8.62 -8.72 -15.92
N GLY A 70 -8.67 -7.81 -14.94
CA GLY A 70 -9.88 -7.50 -14.18
C GLY A 70 -10.28 -8.60 -13.20
N GLU A 71 -9.49 -9.67 -13.07
CA GLU A 71 -9.75 -10.78 -12.14
C GLU A 71 -9.66 -10.32 -10.69
N GLN A 72 -10.55 -10.83 -9.85
CA GLN A 72 -10.59 -10.51 -8.43
C GLN A 72 -10.01 -11.63 -7.60
N THR A 73 -9.17 -11.27 -6.63
CA THR A 73 -8.61 -12.18 -5.63
C THR A 73 -8.95 -11.68 -4.23
N ILE A 74 -9.31 -12.62 -3.35
CA ILE A 74 -9.63 -12.34 -1.95
C ILE A 74 -8.41 -12.67 -1.10
N ILE A 75 -8.04 -11.75 -0.22
CA ILE A 75 -6.94 -11.90 0.74
C ILE A 75 -7.49 -11.76 2.14
N GLU A 76 -7.27 -12.75 2.99
CA GLU A 76 -7.58 -12.69 4.43
C GLU A 76 -6.52 -11.88 5.16
N THR A 77 -6.96 -10.95 6.01
CA THR A 77 -6.07 -10.14 6.83
C THR A 77 -6.77 -9.61 8.07
N ASP A 78 -6.04 -9.58 9.18
CA ASP A 78 -6.53 -9.03 10.45
C ASP A 78 -6.45 -7.50 10.48
N GLN A 79 -5.49 -6.92 9.75
CA GLN A 79 -5.18 -5.50 9.79
C GLN A 79 -4.90 -4.94 8.40
N VAL A 80 -5.30 -3.69 8.20
CA VAL A 80 -5.07 -2.96 6.95
C VAL A 80 -4.37 -1.64 7.26
N VAL A 81 -3.17 -1.48 6.72
CA VAL A 81 -2.41 -0.22 6.82
C VAL A 81 -2.52 0.51 5.48
N MET A 82 -3.16 1.69 5.50
CA MET A 82 -3.33 2.52 4.30
C MET A 82 -2.19 3.54 4.19
N ALA A 83 -1.21 3.25 3.35
CA ALA A 83 -0.14 4.18 2.98
C ALA A 83 -0.53 4.96 1.71
N MET A 84 -1.46 5.91 1.86
CA MET A 84 -1.97 6.72 0.75
C MET A 84 -1.30 8.10 0.65
N GLY A 85 -1.62 8.79 -0.45
CA GLY A 85 -1.45 10.23 -0.62
C GLY A 85 -1.90 11.04 0.59
N VAL A 86 -1.29 12.20 0.81
CA VAL A 86 -1.86 13.25 1.66
C VAL A 86 -2.70 14.21 0.83
N GLN A 87 -3.81 14.67 1.38
CA GLN A 87 -4.57 15.78 0.83
C GLN A 87 -4.25 17.05 1.66
N PRO A 88 -3.91 18.18 1.02
CA PRO A 88 -3.79 19.45 1.73
C PRO A 88 -5.12 19.80 2.40
N PHE A 89 -5.06 20.21 3.67
CA PHE A 89 -6.22 20.65 4.43
C PHE A 89 -6.06 22.13 4.80
N ASN A 90 -6.83 23.00 4.13
CA ASN A 90 -6.82 24.44 4.37
C ASN A 90 -8.26 24.94 4.61
N PRO A 91 -8.75 24.95 5.86
CA PRO A 91 -10.13 25.30 6.15
C PRO A 91 -10.45 26.80 5.93
N LEU A 92 -9.43 27.66 5.84
CA LEU A 92 -9.62 29.12 5.69
C LEU A 92 -9.84 29.55 4.23
N GLU A 93 -9.49 28.70 3.27
CA GLU A 93 -9.61 28.99 1.84
C GLU A 93 -11.06 29.09 1.38
N ALA A 94 -11.93 28.24 1.93
CA ALA A 94 -13.36 28.23 1.62
C ALA A 94 -14.04 29.53 2.07
N THR A 95 -13.71 30.02 3.28
CA THR A 95 -14.32 31.24 3.84
C THR A 95 -13.90 32.54 3.16
N LEU A 96 -12.75 32.55 2.48
CA LEU A 96 -12.24 33.73 1.78
C LEU A 96 -12.94 33.96 0.44
N ILE A 97 -13.49 32.92 -0.19
CA ILE A 97 -14.17 33.02 -1.49
C ILE A 97 -15.55 33.69 -1.35
N ASP A 98 -16.24 33.51 -0.21
CA ASP A 98 -17.59 34.06 0.01
C ASP A 98 -17.63 35.57 0.34
N HIS A 99 -16.46 36.21 0.49
CA HIS A 99 -16.33 37.62 0.91
C HIS A 99 -15.67 38.52 -0.15
N VAL A 100 -15.57 38.05 -1.40
CA VAL A 100 -15.12 38.80 -2.59
C VAL A 100 -16.26 38.89 -3.59
#